data_AF-A0A2J8B2D2-F1
#
_entry.id   AF-A0A2J8B2D2-F1
#
_cell.length_a   1.000
_cell.length_b   1.000
_cell.length_c   1.000
_cell.angle_alpha   90.00
_cell.angle_beta   90.00
_cell.angle_gamma   90.00
#
_symmetry.space_group_name_H-M   'P 1'
#
loop_
_entity.id
_entity.type
_entity.pdbx_description
1 polymer ?
#
loop_
_entity_poly.entity_id
_entity_poly.type
_entity_poly.pdbx_seq_one_letter_code
_entity_poly.pdbx_strand_id
1 'polypeptide(L)'
;MDNKKFIAETKDVRLTVKRADTFGVSFVNCEQDILRVEEAQNVIRLIQTKKVSASNWLRWFTQGMPEIVVSLPHDVEVCEVESDSNQVLITDIEIGELYVEVNNGKVEVVNVKADDVFLKCCNGSASATNVEVTHVCTLDTLNGMSILEGTITKDASLEVDCENGVTEVSDEKKVNCKNDGFAHYTVHCLNGKAIAK
;
A
#
# COMPACT_ATOMS: atom_id res chain seq x y z
N MET A 1 -22.25 -12.19 -5.73
CA MET A 1 -22.23 -11.58 -4.38
C MET A 1 -21.27 -10.43 -4.49
N ASP A 2 -21.69 -9.23 -4.12
CA ASP A 2 -20.78 -8.09 -4.18
C ASP A 2 -19.71 -8.27 -3.10
N ASN A 3 -18.45 -8.25 -3.49
CA ASN A 3 -17.32 -8.34 -2.60
C ASN A 3 -17.35 -7.17 -1.61
N LYS A 4 -17.19 -7.45 -0.31
CA LYS A 4 -17.16 -6.40 0.69
C LYS A 4 -15.85 -5.62 0.55
N LYS A 5 -15.97 -4.31 0.60
CA LYS A 5 -14.89 -3.38 0.27
C LYS A 5 -14.58 -2.43 1.42
N PHE A 6 -13.31 -2.16 1.61
CA PHE A 6 -12.80 -1.10 2.46
C PHE A 6 -12.28 0.05 1.60
N ILE A 7 -12.64 1.28 1.94
CA ILE A 7 -12.20 2.50 1.27
C ILE A 7 -11.67 3.46 2.33
N ALA A 8 -10.46 3.97 2.17
CA ALA A 8 -9.87 4.99 3.03
C ALA A 8 -9.43 6.23 2.24
N GLU A 9 -9.74 7.40 2.78
CA GLU A 9 -9.31 8.70 2.27
C GLU A 9 -8.60 9.46 3.41
N THR A 10 -7.28 9.63 3.32
CA THR A 10 -6.47 10.32 4.33
C THR A 10 -5.80 11.58 3.78
N LYS A 11 -5.53 12.55 4.65
CA LYS A 11 -4.94 13.85 4.30
C LYS A 11 -3.48 13.96 4.74
N ASP A 12 -3.21 13.74 6.02
CA ASP A 12 -1.89 14.02 6.61
C ASP A 12 -1.50 13.11 7.78
N VAL A 13 -2.33 12.10 8.08
CA VAL A 13 -2.02 11.05 9.05
C VAL A 13 -1.33 9.88 8.37
N ARG A 14 -0.53 9.14 9.14
CA ARG A 14 -0.13 7.79 8.75
C ARG A 14 -1.34 6.87 8.84
N LEU A 15 -1.54 6.02 7.83
CA LEU A 15 -2.55 4.96 7.87
C LEU A 15 -1.84 3.61 7.92
N THR A 16 -2.19 2.78 8.89
CA THR A 16 -1.77 1.38 8.94
C THR A 16 -2.99 0.48 8.82
N VAL A 17 -3.00 -0.45 7.89
CA VAL A 17 -4.09 -1.42 7.68
C VAL A 17 -3.55 -2.83 7.88
N LYS A 18 -4.24 -3.63 8.68
CA LYS A 18 -3.88 -5.03 8.98
C LYS A 18 -5.11 -5.90 9.15
N ARG A 19 -4.96 -7.22 9.02
CA ARG A 19 -6.07 -8.17 9.22
C ARG A 19 -6.40 -8.40 10.71
N ALA A 20 -7.67 -8.66 11.02
CA ALA A 20 -8.17 -9.07 12.32
C ALA A 20 -9.52 -9.81 12.22
N ASP A 21 -10.02 -10.35 13.33
CA ASP A 21 -11.33 -11.03 13.38
C ASP A 21 -12.52 -10.08 13.16
N THR A 22 -12.38 -8.83 13.60
CA THR A 22 -13.42 -7.81 13.55
C THR A 22 -12.88 -6.49 13.04
N PHE A 23 -13.75 -5.71 12.41
CA PHE A 23 -13.41 -4.33 12.06
C PHE A 23 -13.09 -3.51 13.31
N GLY A 24 -12.04 -2.70 13.24
CA GLY A 24 -11.65 -1.81 14.33
C GLY A 24 -10.79 -0.66 13.86
N VAL A 25 -10.90 0.47 14.54
CA VAL A 25 -10.08 1.67 14.30
C VAL A 25 -9.46 2.11 15.62
N SER A 26 -8.14 2.30 15.62
CA SER A 26 -7.42 2.89 16.76
C SER A 26 -6.61 4.09 16.32
N PHE A 27 -6.38 4.99 17.28
CA PHE A 27 -5.79 6.30 17.05
C PHE A 27 -4.53 6.42 17.89
N VAL A 28 -3.44 6.82 17.26
CA VAL A 28 -2.15 7.06 17.90
C VAL A 28 -1.79 8.52 17.64
N ASN A 29 -1.60 9.30 18.71
CA ASN A 29 -1.20 10.72 18.67
C ASN A 29 -2.09 11.64 17.80
N CYS A 30 -3.35 11.25 17.53
CA CYS A 30 -4.33 12.05 16.81
C CYS A 30 -5.71 12.01 17.50
N GLU A 31 -6.51 13.03 17.23
CA GLU A 31 -7.86 13.19 17.77
C GLU A 31 -8.85 12.35 16.96
N GLN A 32 -9.87 11.78 17.62
CA GLN A 32 -10.85 10.91 16.94
C GLN A 32 -11.81 11.69 16.04
N ASP A 33 -12.08 12.97 16.34
CA ASP A 33 -13.06 13.80 15.62
C ASP A 33 -12.56 14.24 14.23
N ILE A 34 -11.32 13.91 13.86
CA ILE A 34 -10.79 14.12 12.51
C ILE A 34 -11.27 13.03 11.55
N LEU A 35 -11.83 11.93 12.05
CA LEU A 35 -12.20 10.75 11.26
C LEU A 35 -13.72 10.55 11.23
N ARG A 36 -14.23 10.21 10.05
CA ARG A 36 -15.59 9.70 9.87
C ARG A 36 -15.51 8.28 9.34
N VAL A 37 -16.26 7.38 9.96
CA VAL A 37 -16.41 5.99 9.50
C VAL A 37 -17.87 5.75 9.13
N GLU A 38 -18.08 5.20 7.94
CA GLU A 38 -19.40 4.84 7.41
C GLU A 38 -19.40 3.35 7.11
N GLU A 39 -20.35 2.62 7.71
CA GLU A 39 -20.53 1.19 7.47
C GLU A 39 -21.88 0.96 6.78
N ALA A 40 -21.81 0.41 5.58
CA ALA A 40 -22.94 -0.11 4.82
C ALA A 40 -22.75 -1.62 4.60
N GLN A 41 -23.77 -2.29 4.07
CA GLN A 41 -23.79 -3.75 3.95
C GLN A 41 -22.51 -4.35 3.32
N ASN A 42 -21.97 -3.74 2.27
CA ASN A 42 -20.80 -4.23 1.53
C ASN A 42 -19.64 -3.22 1.48
N VAL A 43 -19.70 -2.12 2.22
CA VAL A 43 -18.68 -1.07 2.17
C VAL A 43 -18.41 -0.53 3.56
N ILE A 44 -17.13 -0.47 3.92
CA ILE A 44 -16.62 0.28 5.07
C ILE A 44 -15.82 1.45 4.50
N ARG A 45 -16.24 2.68 4.77
CA ARG A 45 -15.55 3.88 4.31
C ARG A 45 -14.99 4.66 5.50
N LEU A 46 -13.70 5.00 5.42
CA LEU A 46 -12.97 5.79 6.40
C LEU A 46 -12.50 7.08 5.74
N ILE A 47 -12.90 8.23 6.26
CA ILE A 47 -12.56 9.54 5.68
C ILE A 47 -11.97 10.43 6.75
N GLN A 48 -10.75 10.91 6.53
CA GLN A 48 -10.19 11.99 7.33
C GLN A 48 -10.84 13.32 6.94
N THR A 49 -11.79 13.78 7.75
CA THR A 49 -12.54 15.01 7.51
C THR A 49 -11.70 16.28 7.70
N LYS A 50 -10.76 16.28 8.64
CA LYS A 50 -9.92 17.44 9.00
C LYS A 50 -8.44 17.06 9.03
N LYS A 51 -7.57 17.99 8.61
CA LYS A 51 -6.12 17.86 8.81
C LYS A 51 -5.77 17.91 10.29
N VAL A 52 -4.69 17.25 10.68
CA VAL A 52 -4.20 17.33 12.06
C VAL A 52 -3.69 18.74 12.36
N SER A 53 -3.97 19.23 13.57
CA SER A 53 -3.53 20.58 13.93
C SER A 53 -2.01 20.68 14.02
N ALA A 54 -1.40 21.57 13.25
CA ALA A 54 0.03 21.86 13.29
C ALA A 54 0.50 22.35 14.68
N SER A 55 -0.40 22.84 15.55
CA SER A 55 -0.06 23.19 16.93
C SER A 55 0.41 21.99 17.77
N ASN A 56 0.11 20.76 17.33
CA ASN A 56 0.50 19.52 18.00
C ASN A 56 1.90 19.02 17.59
N TRP A 57 2.66 19.81 16.82
CA TRP A 57 3.99 19.42 16.32
C TRP A 57 4.95 18.94 17.42
N LEU A 58 4.99 19.60 18.58
CA LEU A 58 5.83 19.19 19.73
C LEU A 58 5.51 17.78 20.23
N ARG A 59 4.23 17.37 20.20
CA ARG A 59 3.84 15.99 20.54
C ARG A 59 4.37 15.02 19.49
N TRP A 60 4.32 15.38 18.21
CA TRP A 60 4.81 14.49 17.16
C TRP A 60 6.32 14.24 17.24
N PHE A 61 7.09 15.24 17.62
CA PHE A 61 8.53 15.09 17.85
C PHE A 61 8.87 14.14 19.01
N THR A 62 8.00 14.04 20.02
CA THR A 62 8.28 13.27 21.24
C THR A 62 7.56 11.93 21.31
N GLN A 63 6.42 11.80 20.62
CA GLN A 63 5.53 10.64 20.69
C GLN A 63 5.37 9.92 19.34
N GLY A 64 5.87 10.50 18.24
CA GLY A 64 5.73 9.98 16.89
C GLY A 64 4.60 10.65 16.10
N MET A 65 4.60 10.41 14.79
CA MET A 65 3.60 10.97 13.87
C MET A 65 2.17 10.53 14.23
N PRO A 66 1.15 11.34 13.91
CA PRO A 66 -0.24 10.93 14.05
C PRO A 66 -0.53 9.75 13.14
N GLU A 67 -1.14 8.70 13.69
CA GLU A 67 -1.40 7.45 12.99
C GLU A 67 -2.81 6.93 13.30
N ILE A 68 -3.47 6.44 12.26
CA ILE A 68 -4.73 5.70 12.31
C ILE A 68 -4.41 4.24 11.97
N VAL A 69 -4.78 3.32 12.85
CA VAL A 69 -4.60 1.88 12.62
C VAL A 69 -5.97 1.25 12.41
N VAL A 70 -6.14 0.64 11.25
CA VAL A 70 -7.34 -0.07 10.84
C VAL A 70 -7.08 -1.57 10.92
N SER A 71 -8.01 -2.26 11.59
CA SER A 71 -8.08 -3.72 11.63
C SER A 71 -9.22 -4.15 10.71
N LEU A 72 -8.92 -4.86 9.63
CA LEU A 72 -9.88 -5.31 8.63
C LEU A 72 -10.33 -6.75 8.90
N PRO A 73 -11.66 -7.02 8.88
CA PRO A 73 -12.17 -8.38 8.97
C PRO A 73 -11.83 -9.21 7.73
N HIS A 74 -11.86 -10.54 7.87
CA HIS A 74 -11.54 -11.48 6.78
C HIS A 74 -12.55 -11.47 5.63
N ASP A 75 -13.77 -10.97 5.85
CA ASP A 75 -14.80 -10.90 4.80
C ASP A 75 -14.61 -9.72 3.84
N VAL A 76 -13.60 -8.87 4.05
CA VAL A 76 -13.23 -7.76 3.14
C VAL A 76 -12.22 -8.25 2.10
N GLU A 77 -12.67 -8.22 0.86
CA GLU A 77 -11.97 -8.72 -0.33
C GLU A 77 -11.29 -7.62 -1.15
N VAL A 78 -11.68 -6.34 -0.95
CA VAL A 78 -11.11 -5.19 -1.69
C VAL A 78 -10.71 -4.11 -0.71
N CYS A 79 -9.49 -3.60 -0.83
CA CYS A 79 -8.96 -2.48 -0.04
C CYS A 79 -8.47 -1.36 -0.96
N GLU A 80 -9.14 -0.22 -0.92
CA GLU A 80 -8.75 0.99 -1.64
C GLU A 80 -8.33 2.08 -0.67
N VAL A 81 -7.18 2.70 -0.92
CA VAL A 81 -6.67 3.79 -0.10
C VAL A 81 -6.20 4.93 -1.01
N GLU A 82 -6.69 6.13 -0.74
CA GLU A 82 -6.16 7.38 -1.28
C GLU A 82 -5.61 8.23 -0.14
N SER A 83 -4.38 8.71 -0.27
CA SER A 83 -3.77 9.62 0.71
C SER A 83 -3.12 10.84 0.06
N ASP A 84 -3.47 12.04 0.53
CA ASP A 84 -2.82 13.28 0.08
C ASP A 84 -1.34 13.33 0.49
N SER A 85 -1.02 12.84 1.69
CA SER A 85 0.35 12.87 2.19
C SER A 85 0.62 11.86 3.31
N ASN A 86 1.90 11.75 3.69
CA ASN A 86 2.41 10.88 4.75
C ASN A 86 2.51 9.40 4.30
N GLN A 87 2.50 8.47 5.25
CA GLN A 87 2.72 7.05 4.97
C GLN A 87 1.42 6.24 5.00
N VAL A 88 1.23 5.37 4.01
CA VAL A 88 0.28 4.25 4.08
C VAL A 88 1.08 2.95 4.22
N LEU A 89 0.77 2.17 5.25
CA LEU A 89 1.32 0.83 5.48
C LEU A 89 0.20 -0.21 5.44
N ILE A 90 0.29 -1.16 4.53
CA ILE A 90 -0.59 -2.33 4.49
C ILE A 90 0.25 -3.54 4.91
N THR A 91 -0.12 -4.23 5.98
CA THR A 91 0.70 -5.31 6.53
C THR A 91 -0.12 -6.50 7.00
N ASP A 92 0.45 -7.70 6.82
CA ASP A 92 -0.06 -8.96 7.35
C ASP A 92 -1.54 -9.20 6.97
N ILE A 93 -1.81 -9.18 5.66
CA ILE A 93 -3.16 -9.28 5.08
C ILE A 93 -3.20 -10.22 3.87
N GLU A 94 -4.25 -11.03 3.76
CA GLU A 94 -4.59 -11.84 2.59
C GLU A 94 -5.90 -11.34 1.99
N ILE A 95 -5.90 -10.67 0.84
CA ILE A 95 -7.04 -9.94 0.26
C ILE A 95 -7.15 -10.17 -1.24
N GLY A 96 -8.33 -10.15 -1.87
CA GLY A 96 -8.44 -10.23 -3.33
C GLY A 96 -7.71 -9.07 -4.03
N GLU A 97 -8.16 -7.84 -3.80
CA GLU A 97 -7.66 -6.65 -4.52
C GLU A 97 -7.15 -5.58 -3.56
N LEU A 98 -5.96 -5.04 -3.84
CA LEU A 98 -5.34 -3.94 -3.12
C LEU A 98 -4.98 -2.79 -4.07
N TYR A 99 -5.60 -1.62 -3.86
CA TYR A 99 -5.27 -0.38 -4.57
C TYR A 99 -4.87 0.70 -3.57
N VAL A 100 -3.68 1.27 -3.72
CA VAL A 100 -3.19 2.34 -2.85
C VAL A 100 -2.53 3.44 -3.65
N GLU A 101 -3.04 4.66 -3.52
CA GLU A 101 -2.47 5.86 -4.13
C GLU A 101 -2.07 6.87 -3.04
N VAL A 102 -0.80 7.30 -3.08
CA VAL A 102 -0.24 8.29 -2.16
C VAL A 102 0.34 9.46 -2.96
N ASN A 103 -0.22 10.64 -2.80
CA ASN A 103 0.24 11.83 -3.51
C ASN A 103 1.64 12.28 -3.05
N ASN A 104 1.87 12.39 -1.73
CA ASN A 104 3.17 12.86 -1.20
C ASN A 104 3.60 12.07 0.05
N GLY A 105 4.50 11.10 -0.10
CA GLY A 105 5.03 10.37 1.05
C GLY A 105 5.45 8.96 0.70
N LYS A 106 4.87 7.95 1.36
CA LYS A 106 5.28 6.57 1.16
C LYS A 106 4.07 5.64 1.15
N VAL A 107 4.01 4.73 0.19
CA VAL A 107 3.19 3.53 0.28
C VAL A 107 4.09 2.33 0.51
N GLU A 108 3.75 1.54 1.51
CA GLU A 108 4.48 0.34 1.90
C GLU A 108 3.52 -0.83 2.10
N VAL A 109 3.83 -1.96 1.48
CA VAL A 109 3.08 -3.21 1.60
C VAL A 109 4.03 -4.29 2.08
N VAL A 110 3.68 -4.98 3.18
CA VAL A 110 4.55 -5.97 3.84
C VAL A 110 3.76 -7.23 4.18
N ASN A 111 4.28 -8.42 3.86
CA ASN A 111 3.64 -9.70 4.19
C ASN A 111 2.18 -9.78 3.67
N VAL A 112 2.00 -9.55 2.37
CA VAL A 112 0.67 -9.51 1.74
C VAL A 112 0.48 -10.64 0.76
N LYS A 113 -0.70 -11.27 0.80
CA LYS A 113 -1.17 -12.19 -0.23
C LYS A 113 -2.33 -11.55 -0.95
N ALA A 114 -2.28 -11.45 -2.27
CA ALA A 114 -3.39 -10.90 -3.03
C ALA A 114 -3.49 -11.44 -4.44
N ASP A 115 -4.65 -11.24 -5.07
CA ASP A 115 -4.79 -11.48 -6.49
C ASP A 115 -4.18 -10.32 -7.28
N ASP A 116 -4.57 -9.09 -6.93
CA ASP A 116 -4.13 -7.87 -7.59
C ASP A 116 -3.59 -6.85 -6.57
N VAL A 117 -2.41 -6.28 -6.86
CA VAL A 117 -1.79 -5.21 -6.07
C VAL A 117 -1.44 -4.05 -6.99
N PHE A 118 -1.94 -2.86 -6.69
CA PHE A 118 -1.58 -1.62 -7.38
C PHE A 118 -1.17 -0.56 -6.36
N LEU A 119 0.09 -0.14 -6.43
CA LEU A 119 0.67 0.89 -5.57
C LEU A 119 1.14 2.04 -6.43
N LYS A 120 0.63 3.24 -6.14
CA LYS A 120 1.03 4.46 -6.82
C LYS A 120 1.52 5.51 -5.85
N CYS A 121 2.66 6.13 -6.17
CA CYS A 121 3.18 7.27 -5.42
C CYS A 121 3.57 8.43 -6.34
N CYS A 122 2.93 9.58 -6.21
CA CYS A 122 3.27 10.73 -7.08
C CYS A 122 4.61 11.35 -6.67
N ASN A 123 4.84 11.58 -5.38
CA ASN A 123 6.11 12.10 -4.86
C ASN A 123 6.53 11.34 -3.60
N GLY A 124 7.59 10.54 -3.71
CA GLY A 124 8.15 9.79 -2.59
C GLY A 124 8.49 8.35 -2.96
N SER A 125 7.87 7.36 -2.32
CA SER A 125 8.18 5.97 -2.65
C SER A 125 7.02 4.99 -2.54
N ALA A 126 7.09 3.96 -3.39
CA ALA A 126 6.27 2.77 -3.32
C ALA A 126 7.15 1.55 -3.04
N SER A 127 6.84 0.77 -2.01
CA SER A 127 7.59 -0.44 -1.68
C SER A 127 6.68 -1.62 -1.38
N ALA A 128 7.00 -2.78 -1.95
CA ALA A 128 6.33 -4.05 -1.69
C ALA A 128 7.36 -5.09 -1.22
N THR A 129 7.20 -5.59 0.01
CA THR A 129 8.11 -6.54 0.65
C THR A 129 7.37 -7.81 1.07
N ASN A 130 7.90 -8.98 0.70
CA ASN A 130 7.29 -10.29 1.00
C ASN A 130 5.81 -10.37 0.55
N VAL A 131 5.57 -10.02 -0.72
CA VAL A 131 4.23 -10.08 -1.32
C VAL A 131 4.10 -11.33 -2.20
N GLU A 132 3.00 -12.07 -2.03
CA GLU A 132 2.57 -13.17 -2.89
C GLU A 132 1.37 -12.69 -3.73
N VAL A 133 1.57 -12.54 -5.04
CA VAL A 133 0.52 -12.10 -5.98
C VAL A 133 0.13 -13.24 -6.92
N THR A 134 -1.15 -13.41 -7.25
CA THR A 134 -1.62 -14.46 -8.19
C THR A 134 -1.88 -13.94 -9.61
N HIS A 135 -2.24 -12.66 -9.79
CA HIS A 135 -2.52 -12.05 -11.10
C HIS A 135 -1.55 -10.91 -11.45
N VAL A 136 -1.67 -9.72 -10.85
CA VAL A 136 -0.83 -8.55 -11.20
C VAL A 136 -0.33 -7.78 -9.98
N CYS A 137 0.94 -7.36 -10.01
CA CYS A 137 1.50 -6.40 -9.06
C CYS A 137 2.09 -5.22 -9.83
N THR A 138 1.54 -4.03 -9.60
CA THR A 138 2.01 -2.79 -10.23
C THR A 138 2.50 -1.82 -9.16
N LEU A 139 3.72 -1.32 -9.32
CA LEU A 139 4.28 -0.24 -8.52
C LEU A 139 4.64 0.92 -9.46
N ASP A 140 3.92 2.03 -9.36
CA ASP A 140 4.09 3.21 -10.20
C ASP A 140 4.51 4.44 -9.36
N THR A 141 5.70 4.98 -9.61
CA THR A 141 6.16 6.21 -8.94
C THR A 141 6.48 7.33 -9.94
N LEU A 142 5.86 8.49 -9.82
CA LEU A 142 6.18 9.63 -10.72
C LEU A 142 7.52 10.28 -10.34
N ASN A 143 7.73 10.62 -9.07
CA ASN A 143 8.96 11.22 -8.58
C ASN A 143 9.45 10.51 -7.31
N GLY A 144 10.52 9.72 -7.43
CA GLY A 144 11.18 9.09 -6.29
C GLY A 144 11.54 7.64 -6.53
N MET A 145 11.02 6.71 -5.72
CA MET A 145 11.53 5.34 -5.71
C MET A 145 10.46 4.25 -5.68
N SER A 146 10.56 3.28 -6.58
CA SER A 146 9.77 2.04 -6.57
C SER A 146 10.68 0.86 -6.15
N ILE A 147 10.32 0.12 -5.10
CA ILE A 147 11.05 -1.06 -4.61
C ILE A 147 10.13 -2.28 -4.56
N LEU A 148 10.50 -3.35 -5.25
CA LEU A 148 9.82 -4.65 -5.14
C LEU A 148 10.80 -5.72 -4.64
N GLU A 149 10.54 -6.24 -3.44
CA GLU A 149 11.31 -7.30 -2.78
C GLU A 149 10.36 -8.44 -2.36
N GLY A 150 10.19 -9.50 -3.14
CA GLY A 150 9.13 -10.47 -2.85
C GLY A 150 9.35 -11.88 -3.36
N THR A 151 8.55 -12.82 -2.83
CA THR A 151 8.43 -14.18 -3.37
C THR A 151 7.30 -14.20 -4.38
N ILE A 152 7.67 -13.98 -5.63
CA ILE A 152 6.68 -13.86 -6.70
C ILE A 152 6.20 -15.25 -7.13
N THR A 153 4.90 -15.40 -7.35
CA THR A 153 4.35 -16.66 -7.87
C THR A 153 4.63 -16.74 -9.37
N LYS A 154 4.76 -17.96 -9.92
CA LYS A 154 5.20 -18.16 -11.30
C LYS A 154 4.23 -17.62 -12.35
N ASP A 155 2.97 -17.43 -11.98
CA ASP A 155 1.90 -17.05 -12.91
C ASP A 155 1.56 -15.54 -12.83
N ALA A 156 2.20 -14.80 -11.91
CA ALA A 156 1.95 -13.37 -11.74
C ALA A 156 2.65 -12.51 -12.79
N SER A 157 2.00 -11.42 -13.18
CA SER A 157 2.60 -10.33 -13.94
C SER A 157 3.04 -9.22 -12.99
N LEU A 158 4.23 -8.67 -13.22
CA LEU A 158 4.82 -7.63 -12.39
C LEU A 158 5.23 -6.45 -13.25
N GLU A 159 4.78 -5.27 -12.88
CA GLU A 159 5.09 -4.02 -13.54
C GLU A 159 5.59 -3.02 -12.51
N VAL A 160 6.82 -2.55 -12.69
CA VAL A 160 7.45 -1.60 -11.78
C VAL A 160 7.97 -0.42 -12.59
N ASP A 161 7.28 0.70 -12.46
CA ASP A 161 7.51 1.92 -13.20
C ASP A 161 7.99 3.05 -12.28
N CYS A 162 8.89 3.86 -12.83
CA CYS A 162 9.26 5.13 -12.25
C CYS A 162 9.51 6.19 -13.33
N GLU A 163 8.82 7.33 -13.30
CA GLU A 163 9.11 8.38 -14.27
C GLU A 163 10.42 9.10 -13.95
N ASN A 164 10.60 9.58 -12.73
CA ASN A 164 11.77 10.36 -12.32
C ASN A 164 12.36 9.82 -11.01
N GLY A 165 13.42 9.01 -11.10
CA GLY A 165 14.11 8.52 -9.90
C GLY A 165 14.72 7.12 -10.04
N VAL A 166 14.35 6.19 -9.15
CA VAL A 166 14.98 4.86 -9.10
C VAL A 166 13.93 3.77 -8.97
N THR A 167 14.08 2.71 -9.75
CA THR A 167 13.34 1.47 -9.59
C THR A 167 14.30 0.36 -9.20
N GLU A 168 13.97 -0.41 -8.15
CA GLU A 168 14.72 -1.59 -7.73
C GLU A 168 13.79 -2.81 -7.58
N VAL A 169 14.17 -3.93 -8.20
CA VAL A 169 13.50 -5.22 -8.07
C VAL A 169 14.52 -6.27 -7.63
N SER A 170 14.22 -6.97 -6.55
CA SER A 170 15.00 -8.10 -6.03
C SER A 170 14.08 -9.29 -5.79
N ASP A 171 14.30 -10.38 -6.51
CA ASP A 171 13.57 -11.63 -6.33
C ASP A 171 14.53 -12.73 -5.85
N GLU A 172 14.23 -13.34 -4.71
CA GLU A 172 15.00 -14.47 -4.17
C GLU A 172 14.91 -15.71 -5.09
N LYS A 173 13.84 -15.83 -5.89
CA LYS A 173 13.70 -16.85 -6.93
C LYS A 173 14.45 -16.43 -8.20
N LYS A 174 15.78 -16.39 -8.12
CA LYS A 174 16.63 -16.38 -9.30
C LYS A 174 16.33 -17.57 -10.21
N VAL A 175 15.55 -17.31 -11.25
CA VAL A 175 15.85 -17.61 -12.66
C VAL A 175 16.76 -18.83 -12.83
N ASN A 176 16.21 -20.02 -12.59
CA ASN A 176 16.80 -21.25 -13.11
C ASN A 176 16.19 -21.48 -14.50
N CYS A 177 16.78 -20.84 -15.51
CA CYS A 177 16.32 -20.80 -16.89
C CYS A 177 16.34 -22.18 -17.57
N LYS A 178 15.40 -23.07 -17.27
CA LYS A 178 14.99 -24.17 -18.17
C LYS A 178 13.51 -24.53 -17.96
N ASN A 179 12.68 -24.02 -18.87
CA ASN A 179 11.45 -24.64 -19.37
C ASN A 179 10.24 -24.83 -18.42
N ASP A 180 9.60 -23.78 -17.88
CA ASP A 180 8.16 -23.79 -17.55
C ASP A 180 7.69 -22.40 -17.08
N GLY A 181 6.48 -21.97 -17.51
CA GLY A 181 5.88 -20.63 -17.37
C GLY A 181 6.35 -19.77 -16.18
N PHE A 182 6.91 -18.60 -16.49
CA PHE A 182 7.52 -17.68 -15.54
C PHE A 182 6.70 -16.39 -15.39
N ALA A 183 6.87 -15.73 -14.24
CA ALA A 183 6.33 -14.40 -14.00
C ALA A 183 6.91 -13.41 -15.02
N HIS A 184 6.05 -12.56 -15.56
CA HIS A 184 6.44 -11.54 -16.53
C HIS A 184 6.83 -10.26 -15.78
N TYR A 185 8.09 -9.84 -15.88
CA TYR A 185 8.58 -8.61 -15.26
C TYR A 185 8.73 -7.52 -16.31
N THR A 186 8.05 -6.40 -16.11
CA THR A 186 8.32 -5.13 -16.77
C THR A 186 8.91 -4.18 -15.74
N VAL A 187 10.18 -3.81 -15.91
CA VAL A 187 10.83 -2.82 -15.05
C VAL A 187 11.26 -1.67 -15.93
N HIS A 188 10.69 -0.50 -15.70
CA HIS A 188 10.91 0.66 -16.56
C HIS A 188 11.14 1.91 -15.72
N CYS A 189 12.11 2.72 -16.14
CA CYS A 189 12.36 4.03 -15.55
C CYS A 189 12.70 5.02 -16.65
N LEU A 190 11.90 6.08 -16.78
CA LEU A 190 12.02 7.04 -17.89
C LEU A 190 13.24 7.96 -17.71
N ASN A 191 13.31 8.65 -16.57
CA ASN A 191 14.33 9.62 -16.20
C ASN A 191 15.00 9.21 -14.88
N GLY A 192 15.79 8.14 -14.93
CA GLY A 192 16.33 7.58 -13.71
C GLY A 192 17.14 6.30 -13.89
N LYS A 193 17.09 5.41 -12.89
CA LYS A 193 17.83 4.16 -12.87
C LYS A 193 16.91 2.99 -12.55
N ALA A 194 16.87 1.98 -13.41
CA ALA A 194 16.29 0.68 -13.10
C ALA A 194 17.36 -0.31 -12.66
N ILE A 195 17.10 -1.06 -11.59
CA ILE A 195 17.98 -2.07 -11.01
C ILE A 195 17.18 -3.36 -10.85
N ALA A 196 17.64 -4.46 -11.46
CA ALA A 196 17.12 -5.80 -11.24
C ALA A 196 18.25 -6.70 -10.72
N LYS A 197 18.03 -7.41 -9.61
CA LYS A 197 19.06 -8.18 -8.90
C LYS A 197 18.81 -9.68 -8.85
#